data_AF-A0A1B6HMS2-F1
#
_entry.id   AF-A0A1B6HMS2-F1
#
_cell.length_a   1.000
_cell.length_b   1.000
_cell.length_c   1.000
_cell.angle_alpha   90.00
_cell.angle_beta   90.00
_cell.angle_gamma   90.00
#
_symmetry.space_group_name_H-M   'P 1'
#
loop_
_entity.id
_entity.type
_entity.pdbx_description
1 polymer ?
#
loop_
_entity_poly.entity_id
_entity_poly.type
_entity_poly.pdbx_seq_one_letter_code
_entity_poly.pdbx_strand_id
1 'polypeptide(L)'
;SFPEWLTGDFLQSCLESDKDNFGGITVTSHELECAVAPGNNYGSDIIRANIRYKKPNEQTTEHSISLILKAPLSGDSVVVQQLGDILKQVYLNEVKYYCEFISETYKLIKHDVVPKHYKSPNSLC
;
A
#
# COMPACT_ATOMS: atom_id res chain seq x y z
N SER A 1 -17.44 1.35 1.95
CA SER A 1 -16.70 2.43 2.60
C SER A 1 -15.23 2.08 2.58
N PHE A 2 -14.34 3.07 2.61
CA PHE A 2 -12.90 2.82 2.71
C PHE A 2 -12.46 2.84 4.18
N PRO A 3 -11.33 2.19 4.53
CA PRO A 3 -10.84 2.19 5.89
C PRO A 3 -10.46 3.61 6.36
N GLU A 4 -10.88 4.00 7.56
CA GLU A 4 -10.63 5.35 8.10
C GLU A 4 -9.15 5.66 8.29
N TRP A 5 -8.32 4.63 8.47
CA TRP A 5 -6.86 4.78 8.59
C TRP A 5 -6.17 5.13 7.27
N LEU A 6 -6.84 4.96 6.12
CA LEU A 6 -6.28 5.24 4.79
C LEU A 6 -6.38 6.73 4.47
N THR A 7 -5.65 7.54 5.23
CA THR A 7 -5.66 9.01 5.14
C THR A 7 -4.57 9.55 4.21
N GLY A 8 -4.65 10.84 3.90
CA GLY A 8 -3.59 11.56 3.18
C GLY A 8 -2.24 11.49 3.89
N ASP A 9 -2.22 11.61 5.22
CA ASP A 9 -1.00 11.54 6.04
C ASP A 9 -0.37 10.14 6.03
N PHE A 10 -1.21 9.10 6.06
CA PHE A 10 -0.76 7.73 5.91
C PHE A 10 -0.13 7.52 4.54
N LEU A 11 -0.82 7.94 3.47
CA LEU A 11 -0.32 7.86 2.10
C LEU A 11 0.97 8.66 1.89
N GLN A 12 1.08 9.82 2.54
CA GLN A 12 2.30 10.62 2.54
C GLN A 12 3.46 9.84 3.15
N SER A 13 3.26 9.29 4.35
CA SER A 13 4.29 8.49 5.05
C SER A 13 4.74 7.29 4.21
N CYS A 14 3.80 6.63 3.51
CA CYS A 14 4.12 5.57 2.57
C CYS A 14 5.00 6.07 1.42
N LEU A 15 4.61 7.17 0.75
CA LEU A 15 5.37 7.72 -0.37
C LEU A 15 6.77 8.20 0.03
N GLU A 16 6.95 8.71 1.24
CA GLU A 16 8.24 9.14 1.78
C GLU A 16 9.20 7.99 2.10
N SER A 17 8.71 6.75 2.18
CA SER A 17 9.59 5.56 2.29
C SER A 17 10.43 5.29 1.05
N ASP A 18 10.09 5.92 -0.07
CA ASP A 18 10.78 5.79 -1.34
C ASP A 18 11.95 6.78 -1.46
N LYS A 19 13.07 6.31 -2.03
CA LYS A 19 14.30 7.10 -2.13
C LYS A 19 14.12 8.38 -2.95
N ASP A 20 13.25 8.37 -3.95
CA ASP A 20 12.99 9.54 -4.80
C ASP A 20 12.23 10.65 -4.05
N ASN A 21 11.70 10.33 -2.86
CA ASN A 21 10.87 11.19 -2.03
C ASN A 21 11.49 11.49 -0.65
N PHE A 22 12.75 11.07 -0.39
CA PHE A 22 13.43 11.31 0.90
C PHE A 22 13.59 12.78 1.30
N GLY A 23 13.48 13.71 0.35
CA GLY A 23 13.44 15.15 0.65
C GLY A 23 12.15 15.60 1.35
N GLY A 24 11.21 14.68 1.61
CA GLY A 24 9.86 14.96 2.06
C GLY A 24 8.93 15.25 0.89
N ILE A 25 7.64 14.98 1.08
CA ILE A 25 6.60 15.37 0.13
C ILE A 25 5.41 15.96 0.89
N THR A 26 4.46 16.54 0.17
CA THR A 26 3.18 16.97 0.75
C THR A 26 2.06 16.46 -0.13
N VAL A 27 1.23 15.57 0.42
CA VAL A 27 0.02 15.11 -0.28
C VAL A 27 -0.98 16.26 -0.32
N THR A 28 -1.36 16.70 -1.52
CA THR A 28 -2.31 17.80 -1.73
C THR A 28 -3.74 17.29 -1.78
N SER A 29 -3.94 16.08 -2.29
CA SER A 29 -5.25 15.39 -2.31
C SER A 29 -5.08 13.90 -2.58
N HIS A 30 -6.11 13.14 -2.23
CA HIS A 30 -6.21 11.73 -2.58
C HIS A 30 -7.66 11.36 -2.86
N GLU A 31 -7.85 10.39 -3.75
CA GLU A 31 -9.14 9.80 -4.08
C GLU A 31 -9.03 8.28 -3.98
N LEU A 32 -10.03 7.64 -3.40
CA LEU A 32 -10.08 6.20 -3.18
C LEU A 32 -11.18 5.58 -4.03
N GLU A 33 -10.86 4.47 -4.71
CA GLU A 33 -11.81 3.68 -5.47
C GLU A 33 -11.58 2.18 -5.29
N CYS A 34 -12.58 1.36 -5.60
CA CYS A 34 -12.37 -0.08 -5.73
C CYS A 34 -11.45 -0.34 -6.93
N ALA A 35 -10.33 -1.04 -6.71
CA ALA A 35 -9.38 -1.31 -7.79
C ALA A 35 -9.87 -2.42 -8.75
N VAL A 36 -10.81 -3.24 -8.29
CA VAL A 36 -11.35 -4.41 -9.00
C VAL A 36 -12.86 -4.46 -8.88
N ALA A 37 -13.51 -5.15 -9.82
CA ALA A 37 -14.94 -5.42 -9.77
C ALA A 37 -15.31 -6.31 -8.56
N PRO A 38 -16.55 -6.24 -8.06
CA PRO A 38 -17.04 -7.15 -7.01
C PRO A 38 -16.81 -8.62 -7.37
N GLY A 39 -16.28 -9.42 -6.43
CA GLY A 39 -15.96 -10.83 -6.63
C GLY A 39 -14.53 -11.11 -7.10
N ASN A 40 -13.79 -10.10 -7.59
CA ASN A 40 -12.41 -10.23 -8.07
C ASN A 40 -11.37 -9.80 -7.01
N ASN A 41 -11.76 -9.73 -5.74
CA ASN A 41 -10.93 -9.24 -4.65
C ASN A 41 -10.26 -10.37 -3.83
N TYR A 42 -10.54 -11.64 -4.17
CA TYR A 42 -9.82 -12.86 -3.74
C TYR A 42 -9.42 -12.90 -2.25
N GLY A 43 -10.35 -12.57 -1.34
CA GLY A 43 -10.10 -12.65 0.11
C GLY A 43 -9.38 -11.43 0.69
N SER A 44 -9.37 -10.31 -0.02
CA SER A 44 -8.81 -9.04 0.45
C SER A 44 -9.68 -7.87 -0.03
N ASP A 45 -9.50 -6.70 0.57
CA ASP A 45 -10.03 -5.45 0.02
C ASP A 45 -8.94 -4.85 -0.89
N ILE A 46 -9.21 -4.77 -2.20
CA ILE A 46 -8.27 -4.17 -3.17
C ILE A 46 -8.72 -2.75 -3.50
N ILE A 47 -7.97 -1.79 -3.00
CA ILE A 47 -8.28 -0.36 -3.06
C ILE A 47 -7.27 0.30 -3.99
N ARG A 48 -7.72 1.23 -4.84
CA ARG A 48 -6.84 2.13 -5.56
C ARG A 48 -6.85 3.49 -4.89
N ALA A 49 -5.67 4.01 -4.58
CA ALA A 49 -5.48 5.38 -4.12
C ALA A 49 -4.82 6.19 -5.24
N ASN A 50 -5.54 7.19 -5.76
CA ASN A 50 -4.99 8.18 -6.68
C ASN A 50 -4.53 9.39 -5.85
N ILE A 51 -3.24 9.67 -5.86
CA ILE A 51 -2.61 10.61 -4.95
C ILE A 51 -1.99 11.74 -5.76
N ARG A 52 -2.28 12.99 -5.38
CA ARG A 52 -1.57 14.17 -5.86
C ARG A 52 -0.67 14.69 -4.76
N TYR A 53 0.57 15.03 -5.11
CA TYR A 53 1.56 15.50 -4.12
C TYR A 53 2.55 16.48 -4.73
N LYS A 54 3.22 17.24 -3.86
CA LYS A 54 4.29 18.19 -4.23
C LYS A 54 5.59 17.83 -3.53
N LYS A 55 6.70 18.14 -4.20
CA LYS A 55 8.05 18.06 -3.63
C LYS A 55 8.49 19.45 -3.16
N PRO A 56 9.26 19.58 -2.06
CA PRO A 56 9.67 20.87 -1.50
C PRO A 56 10.37 21.80 -2.49
N ASN A 57 11.17 21.24 -3.40
CA ASN A 57 11.95 22.00 -4.37
C ASN A 57 11.19 22.29 -5.68
N GLU A 58 9.90 21.96 -5.76
CA GLU A 58 9.10 22.04 -6.98
C GLU A 58 7.75 22.73 -6.72
N GLN A 59 7.79 24.03 -6.44
CA GLN A 59 6.60 24.80 -6.01
C GLN A 59 5.43 24.75 -7.01
N THR A 60 5.72 24.69 -8.31
CA THR A 60 4.71 24.71 -9.38
C THR A 60 4.37 23.33 -9.94
N THR A 61 5.18 22.31 -9.67
CA THR A 61 4.95 20.97 -10.21
C THR A 61 4.13 20.15 -9.22
N GLU A 62 2.96 19.68 -9.66
CA GLU A 62 2.19 18.67 -8.96
C GLU A 62 2.45 17.31 -9.60
N HIS A 63 2.76 16.33 -8.76
CA HIS A 63 2.97 14.94 -9.15
C HIS A 63 1.70 14.15 -8.90
N SER A 64 1.52 13.08 -9.66
CA SER A 64 0.42 12.14 -9.45
C SER A 64 0.94 10.70 -9.47
N ILE A 65 0.34 9.87 -8.62
CA ILE A 65 0.63 8.44 -8.56
C ILE A 65 -0.64 7.66 -8.23
N SER A 66 -0.76 6.46 -8.81
CA SER A 66 -1.85 5.53 -8.52
C SER A 66 -1.28 4.30 -7.83
N LEU A 67 -1.72 4.04 -6.60
CA LEU A 67 -1.28 2.90 -5.79
C LEU A 67 -2.39 1.87 -5.69
N ILE A 68 -2.02 0.59 -5.78
CA ILE A 68 -2.89 -0.52 -5.38
C ILE A 68 -2.56 -0.89 -3.94
N LEU A 69 -3.56 -0.78 -3.07
CA LEU A 69 -3.49 -1.23 -1.69
C LEU A 69 -4.27 -2.52 -1.56
N LYS A 70 -3.66 -3.50 -0.88
CA LYS A 70 -4.30 -4.74 -0.51
C LYS A 70 -4.45 -4.75 1.01
N ALA A 71 -5.69 -4.71 1.49
CA ALA A 71 -6.01 -4.72 2.90
C ALA A 71 -6.72 -6.02 3.29
N PRO A 72 -6.61 -6.46 4.56
CA PRO A 72 -7.47 -7.53 5.08
C PRO A 72 -8.94 -7.19 4.90
N LEU A 73 -9.76 -8.21 4.64
CA LEU A 73 -11.22 -8.04 4.64
C LEU A 73 -11.69 -7.51 6.00
N SER A 74 -12.71 -6.66 5.95
CA SER A 74 -13.41 -6.18 7.14
C SER A 74 -13.93 -7.35 7.98
N GLY A 75 -13.83 -7.26 9.32
CA GLY A 75 -14.16 -8.34 10.25
C GLY A 75 -15.60 -8.85 10.18
N ASP A 76 -16.50 -8.05 9.63
CA ASP A 76 -17.91 -8.38 9.45
C ASP A 76 -18.17 -9.31 8.25
N SER A 77 -17.15 -9.59 7.43
CA SER A 77 -17.29 -10.52 6.30
C SER A 77 -17.50 -11.95 6.80
N VAL A 78 -18.52 -12.63 6.26
CA VAL A 78 -18.82 -14.06 6.53
C VAL A 78 -17.59 -14.93 6.29
N VAL A 79 -16.77 -14.58 5.30
CA VAL A 79 -15.52 -15.29 4.99
C VAL A 79 -14.51 -15.12 6.13
N VAL A 80 -14.39 -13.94 6.72
CA VAL A 80 -13.48 -13.69 7.86
C VAL A 80 -13.96 -14.43 9.10
N GLN A 81 -15.27 -14.52 9.32
CA GLN A 81 -15.83 -15.25 10.46
C GLN A 81 -15.57 -16.77 10.36
N GLN A 82 -15.53 -17.34 9.16
CA GLN A 82 -15.35 -18.78 8.95
C GLN A 82 -13.90 -19.19 8.67
N LEU A 83 -13.11 -18.33 8.04
CA LEU A 83 -11.76 -18.63 7.52
C LEU A 83 -10.70 -17.61 8.00
N GLY A 84 -11.02 -16.82 9.03
CA GLY A 84 -10.21 -15.70 9.50
C GLY A 84 -8.76 -16.07 9.82
N ASP A 85 -8.53 -17.21 10.49
CA ASP A 85 -7.17 -17.65 10.85
C ASP A 85 -6.33 -18.00 9.61
N ILE A 86 -6.93 -18.65 8.62
CA ILE A 86 -6.27 -18.99 7.35
C ILE A 86 -5.93 -17.72 6.58
N LEU A 87 -6.90 -16.80 6.44
CA LEU A 87 -6.69 -15.52 5.76
C LEU A 87 -5.63 -14.66 6.45
N LYS A 88 -5.62 -14.66 7.79
CA LYS A 88 -4.60 -13.98 8.58
C LYS A 88 -3.21 -14.55 8.33
N GLN A 89 -3.05 -15.88 8.29
CA GLN A 89 -1.76 -16.49 7.96
C GLN A 89 -1.30 -16.15 6.55
N VAL A 90 -2.20 -16.19 5.56
CA VAL A 90 -1.87 -15.80 4.18
C VAL A 90 -1.40 -14.35 4.12
N TYR A 91 -2.10 -13.44 4.80
CA TYR A 91 -1.70 -12.02 4.88
C TYR A 91 -0.32 -11.85 5.53
N LEU A 92 -0.06 -12.53 6.66
CA LEU A 92 1.24 -12.45 7.32
C LEU A 92 2.38 -13.01 6.45
N ASN A 93 2.13 -14.05 5.66
CA ASN A 93 3.10 -14.59 4.71
C ASN A 93 3.41 -13.59 3.60
N GLU A 94 2.39 -12.88 3.09
CA GLU A 94 2.57 -11.83 2.10
C GLU A 94 3.39 -10.65 2.65
N VAL A 95 3.11 -10.20 3.88
CA VAL A 95 3.91 -9.17 4.57
C VAL A 95 5.37 -9.61 4.70
N LYS A 96 5.63 -10.85 5.14
CA LYS A 96 7.00 -11.40 5.21
C LYS A 96 7.69 -11.45 3.84
N TYR A 97 6.95 -11.80 2.80
CA TYR A 97 7.48 -11.83 1.44
C TYR A 97 8.01 -10.45 1.02
N TYR A 98 7.19 -9.41 1.14
CA TYR A 98 7.58 -8.05 0.74
C TYR A 98 8.62 -7.41 1.67
N CYS A 99 8.48 -7.59 2.99
CA CYS A 99 9.33 -6.91 3.97
C CYS A 99 10.67 -7.60 4.22
N GLU A 100 10.71 -8.93 4.17
CA GLU A 100 11.91 -9.72 4.49
C GLU A 100 12.52 -10.32 3.22
N PHE A 101 11.79 -11.19 2.52
CA PHE A 101 12.35 -11.97 1.41
C PHE A 101 12.85 -11.09 0.25
N ILE A 102 12.03 -10.13 -0.20
CA ILE A 102 12.42 -9.21 -1.28
C ILE A 102 13.61 -8.34 -0.85
N SER A 103 13.61 -7.86 0.39
CA SER A 103 14.71 -7.06 0.94
C SER A 103 16.04 -7.82 0.94
N GLU A 104 16.05 -9.09 1.35
CA GLU A 104 17.25 -9.93 1.30
C GLU A 104 17.66 -10.26 -0.13
N THR A 105 16.70 -10.48 -1.03
CA THR A 105 16.97 -10.78 -2.45
C THR A 105 17.70 -9.61 -3.13
N TYR A 106 17.34 -8.37 -2.81
CA TYR A 106 18.03 -7.18 -3.33
C TYR A 106 19.49 -7.06 -2.93
N LYS A 107 19.94 -7.72 -1.85
CA LYS A 107 21.36 -7.76 -1.48
C LYS A 107 22.18 -8.62 -2.44
N LEU A 108 21.54 -9.57 -3.11
CA LEU A 108 22.17 -10.54 -4.01
C LEU A 108 21.98 -10.17 -5.48
N ILE A 109 20.84 -9.56 -5.82
CA ILE A 109 20.42 -9.31 -7.20
C ILE A 109 20.35 -7.79 -7.46
N LYS A 110 20.96 -7.33 -8.56
CA LYS A 110 21.04 -5.90 -8.94
C LYS A 110 19.88 -5.41 -9.82
N HIS A 111 18.77 -6.15 -9.88
CA HIS A 111 17.59 -5.78 -10.66
C HIS A 111 16.31 -6.00 -9.86
N ASP A 112 15.28 -5.25 -10.22
CA ASP A 112 13.96 -5.31 -9.60
C ASP A 112 13.27 -6.64 -9.90
N VAL A 113 12.98 -7.40 -8.84
CA VAL A 113 12.27 -8.70 -8.92
C VAL A 113 10.77 -8.55 -8.68
N VAL A 114 10.34 -7.38 -8.21
CA VAL A 114 8.94 -7.01 -7.98
C VAL A 114 8.71 -5.57 -8.44
N PRO A 115 7.45 -5.19 -8.74
CA PRO A 115 7.12 -3.78 -8.94
C PRO A 115 7.54 -2.90 -7.76
N LYS A 116 7.74 -1.61 -8.05
CA LYS A 116 7.98 -0.58 -7.02
C LYS A 116 6.87 -0.65 -5.96
N HIS A 117 7.27 -0.72 -4.71
CA HIS A 117 6.38 -0.79 -3.56
C HIS A 117 6.84 0.21 -2.49
N TYR A 118 5.91 0.59 -1.62
CA TYR A 118 6.10 1.56 -0.56
C TYR A 118 5.93 0.87 0.78
N LYS A 119 6.69 1.30 1.78
CA LYS A 119 6.58 0.76 3.14
C LYS A 119 5.54 1.55 3.90
N SER A 120 4.67 0.83 4.60
CA SER A 120 3.75 1.43 5.55
C SER A 120 4.51 2.01 6.77
N PRO A 121 4.05 3.12 7.36
CA PRO A 121 4.54 3.60 8.65
C PRO A 121 4.20 2.65 9.81
N ASN A 122 3.17 1.80 9.64
CA ASN A 122 2.81 0.74 10.57
C ASN A 122 3.56 -0.53 10.23
N SER A 123 4.36 -1.05 11.16
CA SER A 123 5.19 -2.26 10.99
C SER A 123 4.41 -3.57 10.77
N LEU A 124 3.08 -3.53 10.89
CA LEU A 124 2.16 -4.66 10.68
C LEU A 124 1.37 -4.54 9.36
N CYS A 125 1.66 -3.53 8.54
CA CYS A 125 1.08 -3.32 7.21
C CYS A 125 2.20 -3.22 6.16
#